data_AF-A0A150VC35-F1
#
_entry.id   AF-A0A150VC35-F1
#
_cell.length_a   1.000
_cell.length_b   1.000
_cell.length_c   1.000
_cell.angle_alpha   90.00
_cell.angle_beta   90.00
_cell.angle_gamma   90.00
#
_symmetry.space_group_name_H-M   'P 1'
#
loop_
_entity.id
_entity.type
_entity.pdbx_description
1 polymer ?
#
loop_
_entity_poly.entity_id
_entity_poly.type
_entity_poly.pdbx_seq_one_letter_code
_entity_poly.pdbx_strand_id
1 'polypeptide(L)'
;MTHVIRPNTWLFLRLPSKNLRCIEIKPDMIIEVGKLGSFHSNLLLGRPYHYTYELLERRPDESYSRLRIVPPSELNAEIVAEDVTPSESRGDPATPNGNGMLEAYDLLTTNGSTMKTNQLTIDDASRQSLTQVEIEELKKSAGGKEIIEKILANHSGLDEKTIFSKAKYLLRKRSKYLKRFTVLPMDLGNLIEYVFEKEPSRIMEMREEALGLITAWSNVHVTISDGINARKDENTIGGGRWLVADDTGGLVVAALAERLGILHKPSDYSQETSSIYIRPLDSPNGNKTSGDEDAKGNPDSTEVNGQAAATPSSERSHRDFPTPALTNTITLIHAAAQPNISLLKYFGYDANQPDPDHPLHSHLKPLSWLQLLEPQDDPIYREPEYVTDAELANWKSGKRGTYWKKRRRWERCQRIVHEARAGGFDGLVIASSMDPISILPHTIPLVRGGGHVVLYSPTIAPLEKVMDLYSKERRTAYIQQQQQHELSKGNTPDPVDFPVDPRLLLAPTLQTSRVRTWQVLPGRTHPLMTDRGGSEGYVFTARRVIPVEGGVAARGNFSGKKRRADGAVVDASDAGATSSPSRVG
;
A
#
# COMPACT_ATOMS: atom_id res chain seq x y z
N MET A 1 12.39 3.53 5.95
CA MET A 1 11.61 3.90 7.15
C MET A 1 12.55 4.19 8.30
N THR A 2 12.25 5.21 9.08
CA THR A 2 13.07 5.59 10.23
C THR A 2 12.72 4.71 11.40
N HIS A 3 13.69 3.99 11.97
CA HIS A 3 13.47 3.02 13.05
C HIS A 3 13.06 3.65 14.40
N VAL A 4 12.96 4.98 14.48
CA VAL A 4 12.72 5.74 15.70
C VAL A 4 11.57 6.73 15.53
N ILE A 5 10.88 7.00 16.63
CA ILE A 5 9.75 7.92 16.72
C ILE A 5 10.24 9.36 16.57
N ARG A 6 9.74 10.06 15.55
CA ARG A 6 10.08 11.44 15.23
C ARG A 6 8.98 12.42 15.67
N PRO A 7 9.33 13.69 15.93
CA PRO A 7 8.33 14.71 16.19
C PRO A 7 7.45 14.97 14.96
N ASN A 8 6.21 15.41 15.22
CA ASN A 8 5.18 15.71 14.22
C ASN A 8 4.87 14.54 13.28
N THR A 9 4.95 13.31 13.80
CA THR A 9 4.57 12.10 13.08
C THR A 9 3.31 11.50 13.65
N TRP A 10 2.50 10.90 12.78
CA TRP A 10 1.39 10.06 13.21
C TRP A 10 1.90 8.67 13.55
N LEU A 11 1.29 8.04 14.56
CA LEU A 11 1.58 6.67 14.94
C LEU A 11 0.37 6.02 15.61
N PHE A 12 0.45 4.71 15.85
CA PHE A 12 -0.59 3.97 16.55
C PHE A 12 -0.12 3.52 17.94
N LEU A 13 -1.02 3.62 18.91
CA LEU A 13 -0.91 2.94 20.19
C LEU A 13 -1.83 1.72 20.19
N ARG A 14 -1.25 0.53 20.21
CA ARG A 14 -2.00 -0.72 20.42
C ARG A 14 -2.24 -0.92 21.91
N LEU A 15 -3.50 -0.88 22.31
CA LEU A 15 -3.94 -1.00 23.69
C LEU A 15 -3.98 -2.47 24.15
N PRO A 16 -4.12 -2.77 25.46
CA PRO A 16 -4.26 -4.14 25.95
C PRO A 16 -5.51 -4.85 25.42
N SER A 17 -6.53 -4.08 25.01
CA SER A 17 -7.71 -4.59 24.32
C SER A 17 -7.45 -5.00 22.87
N LYS A 18 -6.24 -4.75 22.36
CA LYS A 18 -5.74 -4.92 20.98
C LYS A 18 -6.19 -3.84 19.99
N ASN A 19 -7.17 -3.02 20.32
CA ASN A 19 -7.62 -1.91 19.47
C ASN A 19 -6.48 -0.90 19.26
N LEU A 20 -6.47 -0.29 18.08
CA LEU A 20 -5.51 0.73 17.71
C LEU A 20 -6.06 2.13 18.01
N ARG A 21 -5.20 2.97 18.58
CA ARG A 21 -5.47 4.40 18.72
C ARG A 21 -4.47 5.21 17.90
N CYS A 22 -4.96 5.91 16.90
CA CYS A 22 -4.17 6.84 16.09
C CYS A 22 -3.93 8.15 16.85
N ILE A 23 -2.67 8.59 16.93
CA ILE A 23 -2.29 9.87 17.55
C ILE A 23 -1.19 10.56 16.73
N GLU A 24 -1.15 11.89 16.80
CA GLU A 24 -0.04 12.70 16.30
C GLU A 24 0.89 13.01 17.47
N ILE A 25 2.18 12.70 17.37
CA ILE A 25 3.16 12.99 18.41
C ILE A 25 3.83 14.34 18.13
N LYS A 26 3.49 15.34 18.94
CA LYS A 26 4.15 16.65 18.96
C LYS A 26 5.05 16.77 20.20
N PRO A 27 6.19 17.46 20.12
CA PRO A 27 7.00 17.78 21.29
C PRO A 27 6.19 18.51 22.36
N ASP A 28 6.57 18.33 23.62
CA ASP A 28 6.04 19.10 24.77
C ASP A 28 4.51 19.03 24.94
N MET A 29 3.94 17.86 24.68
CA MET A 29 2.51 17.60 24.84
C MET A 29 2.23 16.43 25.76
N ILE A 30 1.19 16.56 26.58
CA ILE A 30 0.65 15.45 27.38
C ILE A 30 -0.28 14.64 26.49
N ILE A 31 0.01 13.35 26.35
CA ILE A 31 -0.77 12.39 25.57
C ILE A 31 -1.64 11.58 26.52
N GLU A 32 -2.94 11.69 26.36
CA GLU A 32 -3.91 10.89 27.10
C GLU A 32 -4.18 9.57 26.40
N VAL A 33 -4.03 8.44 27.09
CA VAL A 33 -4.27 7.07 26.61
C VAL A 33 -5.59 6.52 27.18
N GLY A 34 -6.59 7.38 27.31
CA GLY A 34 -7.93 7.01 27.77
C GLY A 34 -7.91 6.47 29.20
N LYS A 35 -8.48 5.30 29.43
CA LYS A 35 -8.55 4.68 30.78
C LYS A 35 -7.20 4.25 31.36
N LEU A 36 -6.14 4.20 30.54
CA LEU A 36 -4.81 3.79 31.00
C LEU A 36 -4.10 4.92 31.77
N GLY A 37 -4.40 6.18 31.47
CA GLY A 37 -3.74 7.36 32.03
C GLY A 37 -3.14 8.26 30.95
N SER A 38 -2.21 9.13 31.35
CA SER A 38 -1.54 10.09 30.47
C SER A 38 -0.02 10.08 30.68
N PHE A 39 0.73 10.40 29.63
CA PHE A 39 2.20 10.49 29.66
C PHE A 39 2.70 11.67 28.81
N HIS A 40 3.93 12.11 29.03
CA HIS A 40 4.53 13.21 28.27
C HIS A 40 5.14 12.73 26.95
N SER A 41 4.87 13.41 25.83
CA SER A 41 5.27 12.99 24.47
C SER A 41 6.79 12.80 24.32
N ASN A 42 7.59 13.66 24.94
CA ASN A 42 9.06 13.55 24.95
C ASN A 42 9.58 12.20 25.50
N LEU A 43 8.79 11.49 26.30
CA LEU A 43 9.17 10.16 26.77
C LEU A 43 9.16 9.11 25.65
N LEU A 44 8.50 9.36 24.51
CA LEU A 44 8.49 8.48 23.35
C LEU A 44 9.41 8.94 22.22
N LEU A 45 9.68 10.23 22.11
CA LEU A 45 10.54 10.79 21.06
C LEU A 45 11.93 10.14 21.08
N GLY A 46 12.44 9.78 19.89
CA GLY A 46 13.74 9.12 19.72
C GLY A 46 13.78 7.63 20.09
N ARG A 47 12.69 7.07 20.63
CA ARG A 47 12.62 5.65 20.95
C ARG A 47 12.19 4.81 19.74
N PRO A 48 12.56 3.52 19.68
CA PRO A 48 12.14 2.63 18.60
C PRO A 48 10.65 2.26 18.65
N TYR A 49 10.11 1.94 17.47
CA TYR A 49 8.78 1.36 17.31
C TYR A 49 8.74 -0.12 17.75
N HIS A 50 7.52 -0.66 17.90
CA HIS A 50 7.19 -2.03 18.30
C HIS A 50 7.51 -2.42 19.74
N TYR A 51 7.99 -1.48 20.56
CA TYR A 51 8.16 -1.71 22.00
C TYR A 51 6.87 -1.49 22.78
N THR A 52 6.68 -2.32 23.79
CA THR A 52 5.60 -2.17 24.77
C THR A 52 6.08 -1.31 25.94
N TYR A 53 5.27 -0.31 26.29
CA TYR A 53 5.49 0.59 27.40
C TYR A 53 4.47 0.33 28.49
N GLU A 54 4.91 0.38 29.74
CA GLU A 54 4.08 0.34 30.95
C GLU A 54 4.03 1.74 31.57
N LEU A 55 2.82 2.25 31.82
CA LEU A 55 2.63 3.47 32.59
C LEU A 55 2.86 3.16 34.07
N LEU A 56 3.85 3.85 34.64
CA LEU A 56 4.11 3.82 36.07
C LEU A 56 3.14 4.75 36.80
N GLU A 57 3.03 4.57 38.11
CA GLU A 57 2.21 5.44 38.93
C GLU A 57 2.71 6.87 38.93
N ARG A 58 1.76 7.79 38.92
CA ARG A 58 2.01 9.22 39.00
C ARG A 58 2.53 9.54 40.39
N ARG A 59 3.70 10.16 40.48
CA ARG A 59 4.20 10.68 41.76
C ARG A 59 3.34 11.88 42.20
N PRO A 60 3.24 12.18 43.51
CA PRO A 60 2.38 13.26 44.01
C PRO A 60 2.69 14.64 43.42
N ASP A 61 3.91 14.84 42.96
CA ASP A 61 4.49 16.07 42.40
C ASP A 61 4.45 16.17 40.87
N GLU A 62 4.16 15.08 40.16
CA GLU A 62 4.16 15.03 38.68
C GLU A 62 2.73 15.06 38.12
N SER A 63 2.50 15.80 37.03
CA SER A 63 1.19 15.88 36.36
C SER A 63 0.91 14.71 35.40
N TYR A 64 1.95 13.96 35.00
CA TYR A 64 1.89 12.87 34.03
C TYR A 64 2.56 11.59 34.56
N SER A 65 2.24 10.45 33.95
CA SER A 65 2.83 9.16 34.30
C SER A 65 4.16 8.95 33.56
N ARG A 66 5.14 8.34 34.22
CA ARG A 66 6.41 7.92 33.61
C ARG A 66 6.23 6.62 32.82
N LEU A 67 7.10 6.39 31.84
CA LEU A 67 7.07 5.20 30.99
C LEU A 67 8.25 4.26 31.28
N ARG A 68 7.95 2.98 31.48
CA ARG A 68 8.93 1.89 31.51
C ARG A 68 8.81 1.07 30.23
N ILE A 69 9.93 0.74 29.59
CA ILE A 69 9.95 -0.26 28.51
C ILE A 69 9.81 -1.64 29.14
N VAL A 70 8.91 -2.45 28.61
CA VAL A 70 8.73 -3.86 29.00
C VAL A 70 9.59 -4.71 28.06
N PRO A 71 10.60 -5.44 28.57
CA PRO A 71 11.42 -6.30 27.73
C PRO A 71 10.61 -7.43 27.08
N PRO A 72 10.97 -7.88 25.86
CA PRO A 72 10.31 -9.02 25.21
C PRO A 72 10.34 -10.31 26.05
N SER A 73 11.37 -10.52 26.87
CA SER A 73 11.45 -11.67 27.78
C SER A 73 10.35 -11.67 28.84
N GLU A 74 10.03 -10.51 29.43
CA GLU A 74 8.91 -10.36 30.39
C GLU A 74 7.57 -10.66 29.69
N LEU A 75 7.36 -10.15 28.47
CA LEU A 75 6.14 -10.42 27.69
C LEU A 75 5.97 -11.90 27.33
N ASN A 76 7.06 -12.55 26.93
CA ASN A 76 7.02 -13.96 26.52
C ASN A 76 6.81 -14.89 27.72
N ALA A 77 7.49 -14.64 28.84
CA ALA A 77 7.30 -15.38 30.09
C ALA A 77 5.87 -15.24 30.64
N GLU A 78 5.19 -14.14 30.35
CA GLU A 78 3.79 -13.96 30.73
C GLU A 78 2.82 -14.80 29.89
N ILE A 79 3.19 -15.17 28.67
CA ILE A 79 2.34 -15.89 27.69
C ILE A 79 2.62 -17.40 27.72
N VAL A 80 3.89 -17.77 27.74
CA VAL A 80 4.38 -19.15 27.84
C VAL A 80 4.54 -19.45 29.32
N ALA A 81 3.63 -20.24 29.89
CA ALA A 81 3.82 -20.75 31.25
C ALA A 81 5.09 -21.62 31.28
N GLU A 82 5.98 -21.37 32.24
CA GLU A 82 7.28 -22.06 32.38
C GLU A 82 7.14 -23.60 32.44
N ASP A 83 5.99 -24.11 32.91
CA ASP A 83 5.72 -25.54 33.10
C ASP A 83 5.37 -26.33 31.81
N VAL A 84 5.36 -25.70 30.62
CA VAL A 84 4.91 -26.35 29.37
C VAL A 84 6.09 -26.79 28.50
N THR A 85 7.24 -27.13 29.06
CA THR A 85 8.27 -27.87 28.29
C THR A 85 7.93 -29.35 28.35
N PRO A 86 7.43 -29.98 27.27
CA PRO A 86 7.44 -31.43 27.20
C PRO A 86 8.91 -31.81 27.10
N SER A 87 9.36 -32.74 27.94
CA SER A 87 10.61 -33.44 27.68
C SER A 87 10.43 -34.19 26.35
N GLU A 88 10.86 -33.57 25.24
CA GLU A 88 11.06 -34.30 23.99
C GLU A 88 12.26 -35.22 24.19
N SER A 89 11.99 -36.39 24.77
CA SER A 89 12.91 -37.51 24.63
C SER A 89 12.85 -37.95 23.17
N ARG A 90 13.81 -37.48 22.37
CA ARG A 90 14.22 -38.12 21.13
C ARG A 90 14.76 -39.52 21.46
N GLY A 91 13.86 -40.46 21.71
CA GLY A 91 14.17 -41.89 21.65
C GLY A 91 13.79 -42.41 20.27
N ASP A 92 14.76 -42.97 19.56
CA ASP A 92 14.55 -43.61 18.26
C ASP A 92 13.41 -44.65 18.30
N PRO A 93 12.58 -44.76 17.25
CA PRO A 93 11.50 -45.73 17.23
C PRO A 93 12.08 -47.15 17.03
N ALA A 94 12.08 -47.95 18.09
CA ALA A 94 12.27 -49.39 17.97
C ALA A 94 11.03 -50.01 17.29
N THR A 95 11.27 -50.76 16.22
CA THR A 95 10.28 -51.49 15.41
C THR A 95 9.37 -52.41 16.24
N PRO A 96 8.04 -52.47 15.94
CA PRO A 96 7.10 -53.28 16.70
C PRO A 96 7.09 -54.72 16.20
N ASN A 97 7.34 -55.68 17.09
CA ASN A 97 7.04 -57.09 16.85
C ASN A 97 5.98 -57.56 17.86
N GLY A 98 4.83 -57.99 17.32
CA GLY A 98 4.04 -59.10 17.86
C GLY A 98 3.07 -58.83 19.00
N ASN A 99 1.78 -58.83 18.65
CA ASN A 99 0.62 -59.28 19.44
C ASN A 99 0.50 -58.83 20.90
N GLY A 100 -0.33 -57.81 21.12
CA GLY A 100 -0.89 -57.51 22.43
C GLY A 100 -1.98 -56.45 22.31
N MET A 101 -3.13 -56.74 22.89
CA MET A 101 -4.31 -55.90 23.08
C MET A 101 -3.99 -54.41 23.28
N LEU A 102 -4.83 -53.53 22.74
CA LEU A 102 -4.94 -52.12 23.14
C LEU A 102 -5.25 -52.06 24.64
N GLU A 103 -4.22 -52.07 25.48
CA GLU A 103 -4.33 -51.71 26.88
C GLU A 103 -4.56 -50.20 26.95
N ALA A 104 -5.70 -49.88 27.53
CA ALA A 104 -6.10 -48.58 27.99
C ALA A 104 -4.89 -47.79 28.48
N TYR A 105 -4.74 -46.57 27.95
CA TYR A 105 -3.86 -45.53 28.46
C TYR A 105 -3.71 -45.64 29.98
N ASP A 106 -2.56 -46.17 30.39
CA ASP A 106 -2.21 -46.44 31.77
C ASP A 106 -2.30 -45.12 32.56
N LEU A 107 -3.27 -45.12 33.47
CA LEU A 107 -3.69 -44.03 34.33
C LEU A 107 -2.77 -43.88 35.56
N LEU A 108 -1.53 -44.40 35.51
CA LEU A 108 -0.54 -44.25 36.56
C LEU A 108 0.81 -43.81 36.03
N THR A 109 0.93 -42.50 35.70
CA THR A 109 2.23 -41.85 35.77
C THR A 109 2.67 -41.82 37.24
N THR A 110 3.60 -42.71 37.55
CA THR A 110 4.37 -42.89 38.78
C THR A 110 5.25 -41.66 39.07
N ASN A 111 4.61 -40.53 39.39
CA ASN A 111 5.15 -39.39 40.13
C ASN A 111 4.01 -38.38 40.41
N GLY A 112 3.02 -38.75 41.23
CA GLY A 112 2.27 -37.85 42.14
C GLY A 112 1.56 -36.60 41.61
N SER A 113 1.53 -36.30 40.32
CA SER A 113 0.75 -35.21 39.74
C SER A 113 -0.40 -35.80 38.94
N THR A 114 -1.53 -36.01 39.61
CA THR A 114 -2.79 -36.24 38.92
C THR A 114 -3.03 -35.09 37.97
N MET A 115 -3.26 -35.38 36.68
CA MET A 115 -3.62 -34.35 35.70
C MET A 115 -4.85 -33.61 36.23
N LYS A 116 -4.67 -32.33 36.58
CA LYS A 116 -5.75 -31.49 37.08
C LYS A 116 -6.85 -31.43 36.02
N THR A 117 -8.07 -31.77 36.42
CA THR A 117 -9.26 -31.76 35.56
C THR A 117 -10.31 -30.81 36.12
N ASN A 118 -11.21 -30.33 35.27
CA ASN A 118 -12.33 -29.48 35.67
C ASN A 118 -13.57 -30.27 36.11
N GLN A 119 -13.49 -31.60 36.25
CA GLN A 119 -14.64 -32.45 36.61
C GLN A 119 -15.35 -32.04 37.90
N LEU A 120 -14.59 -31.58 38.91
CA LEU A 120 -15.11 -31.14 40.21
C LEU A 120 -15.19 -29.60 40.33
N THR A 121 -14.92 -28.87 39.24
CA THR A 121 -15.01 -27.40 39.23
C THR A 121 -16.48 -26.97 39.20
N ILE A 122 -16.94 -26.36 40.30
CA ILE A 122 -18.29 -25.76 40.38
C ILE A 122 -18.17 -24.26 40.08
N ASP A 123 -19.07 -23.73 39.24
CA ASP A 123 -19.13 -22.29 38.99
C ASP A 123 -19.90 -21.59 40.12
N ASP A 124 -19.14 -21.01 41.07
CA ASP A 124 -19.69 -20.28 42.20
C ASP A 124 -19.01 -18.92 42.31
N ALA A 125 -19.81 -17.87 42.50
CA ALA A 125 -19.35 -16.50 42.68
C ALA A 125 -18.50 -16.35 43.95
N SER A 126 -18.68 -17.22 44.96
CA SER A 126 -17.89 -17.23 46.20
C SER A 126 -16.40 -17.56 45.98
N ARG A 127 -16.02 -18.05 44.79
CA ARG A 127 -14.62 -18.41 44.46
C ARG A 127 -13.66 -17.23 44.39
N GLN A 128 -14.18 -16.01 44.30
CA GLN A 128 -13.40 -14.79 44.46
C GLN A 128 -13.92 -14.03 45.68
N SER A 129 -13.11 -13.96 46.73
CA SER A 129 -13.52 -13.26 47.97
C SER A 129 -13.48 -11.74 47.83
N LEU A 130 -12.64 -11.18 46.95
CA LEU A 130 -12.60 -9.74 46.70
C LEU A 130 -13.84 -9.28 45.94
N THR A 131 -14.55 -8.33 46.54
CA THR A 131 -15.70 -7.68 45.93
C THR A 131 -15.29 -6.69 44.84
N GLN A 132 -16.23 -6.31 43.98
CA GLN A 132 -15.95 -5.31 42.94
C GLN A 132 -15.58 -3.94 43.51
N VAL A 133 -16.19 -3.53 44.63
CA VAL A 133 -15.92 -2.24 45.29
C VAL A 133 -14.47 -2.20 45.79
N GLU A 134 -14.01 -3.25 46.46
CA GLU A 134 -12.62 -3.37 46.93
C GLU A 134 -11.63 -3.35 45.76
N ILE A 135 -11.96 -4.02 44.65
CA ILE A 135 -11.11 -3.99 43.44
C ILE A 135 -11.06 -2.57 42.83
N GLU A 136 -12.14 -1.80 42.91
CA GLU A 136 -12.17 -0.41 42.44
C GLU A 136 -11.40 0.54 43.36
N GLU A 137 -11.40 0.29 44.67
CA GLU A 137 -10.54 1.00 45.62
C GLU A 137 -9.06 0.69 45.40
N LEU A 138 -8.72 -0.60 45.20
CA LEU A 138 -7.34 -1.02 44.90
C LEU A 138 -6.81 -0.38 43.62
N LYS A 139 -7.65 -0.14 42.60
CA LYS A 139 -7.22 0.57 41.38
C LYS A 139 -6.80 2.02 41.61
N LYS A 140 -7.25 2.64 42.71
CA LYS A 140 -6.90 4.03 43.05
C LYS A 140 -5.59 4.11 43.82
N SER A 141 -5.23 3.08 44.59
CA SER A 141 -4.12 3.10 45.53
C SER A 141 -2.96 2.16 45.22
N ALA A 142 -3.17 1.15 44.37
CA ALA A 142 -2.19 0.08 44.13
C ALA A 142 -1.85 -0.11 42.65
N GLY A 143 -0.66 -0.63 42.41
CA GLY A 143 -0.14 -0.92 41.09
C GLY A 143 -0.83 -2.11 40.44
N GLY A 144 -0.83 -2.15 39.11
CA GLY A 144 -1.48 -3.24 38.36
C GLY A 144 -0.98 -4.64 38.75
N LYS A 145 0.31 -4.77 39.11
CA LYS A 145 0.92 -6.04 39.57
C LYS A 145 0.38 -6.46 40.94
N GLU A 146 0.34 -5.55 41.91
CA GLU A 146 -0.19 -5.80 43.26
C GLU A 146 -1.68 -6.18 43.25
N ILE A 147 -2.46 -5.53 42.38
CA ILE A 147 -3.88 -5.87 42.20
C ILE A 147 -4.03 -7.32 41.73
N ILE A 148 -3.18 -7.76 40.80
CA ILE A 148 -3.21 -9.13 40.27
C ILE A 148 -2.84 -10.12 41.37
N GLU A 149 -1.79 -9.85 42.15
CA GLU A 149 -1.36 -10.70 43.26
C GLU A 149 -2.46 -10.86 44.32
N LYS A 150 -3.09 -9.75 44.74
CA LYS A 150 -4.22 -9.78 45.69
C LYS A 150 -5.40 -10.58 45.15
N ILE A 151 -5.75 -10.43 43.87
CA ILE A 151 -6.84 -11.18 43.21
C ILE A 151 -6.53 -12.68 43.16
N LEU A 152 -5.26 -13.06 42.95
CA LEU A 152 -4.85 -14.46 42.90
C LEU A 152 -4.84 -15.10 44.28
N ALA A 153 -4.34 -14.40 45.30
CA ALA A 153 -4.33 -14.86 46.69
C ALA A 153 -5.75 -15.11 47.24
N ASN A 154 -6.73 -14.33 46.77
CA ASN A 154 -8.13 -14.40 47.17
C ASN A 154 -9.00 -15.31 46.28
N HIS A 155 -8.38 -16.12 45.41
CA HIS A 155 -9.09 -17.04 44.53
C HIS A 155 -9.02 -18.48 45.06
N SER A 156 -10.07 -18.95 45.73
CA SER A 156 -10.09 -20.27 46.40
C SER A 156 -9.88 -21.45 45.43
N GLY A 157 -10.49 -21.41 44.25
CA GLY A 157 -10.39 -22.48 43.24
C GLY A 157 -9.21 -22.31 42.27
N LEU A 158 -8.13 -21.62 42.64
CA LEU A 158 -7.03 -21.35 41.70
C LEU A 158 -6.26 -22.64 41.43
N ASP A 159 -6.02 -23.44 42.47
CA ASP A 159 -5.21 -24.66 42.37
C ASP A 159 -5.87 -25.85 41.71
N GLU A 160 -7.20 -25.88 41.63
CA GLU A 160 -7.96 -26.86 40.86
C GLU A 160 -7.76 -26.70 39.35
N LYS A 161 -7.38 -25.50 38.89
CA LYS A 161 -7.25 -25.20 37.46
C LYS A 161 -6.06 -25.91 36.84
N THR A 162 -6.26 -26.36 35.60
CA THR A 162 -5.20 -26.86 34.72
C THR A 162 -4.17 -25.77 34.43
N ILE A 163 -2.94 -26.16 34.05
CA ILE A 163 -1.85 -25.22 33.72
C ILE A 163 -2.30 -24.21 32.66
N PHE A 164 -2.96 -24.67 31.60
CA PHE A 164 -3.49 -23.80 30.55
C PHE A 164 -4.61 -22.87 31.03
N SER A 165 -5.47 -23.35 31.93
CA SER A 165 -6.55 -22.55 32.50
C SER A 165 -6.00 -21.47 33.44
N LYS A 166 -4.98 -21.79 34.23
CA LYS A 166 -4.23 -20.83 35.06
C LYS A 166 -3.56 -19.76 34.19
N ALA A 167 -2.84 -20.17 33.15
CA ALA A 167 -2.17 -19.25 32.22
C ALA A 167 -3.18 -18.31 31.52
N LYS A 168 -4.30 -18.85 31.01
CA LYS A 168 -5.39 -18.05 30.40
C LYS A 168 -6.00 -17.06 31.39
N TYR A 169 -6.19 -17.48 32.65
CA TYR A 169 -6.71 -16.61 33.70
C TYR A 169 -5.73 -15.46 34.02
N LEU A 170 -4.44 -15.77 34.20
CA LEU A 170 -3.38 -14.79 34.45
C LEU A 170 -3.26 -13.78 33.31
N LEU A 171 -3.20 -14.24 32.06
CA LEU A 171 -3.10 -13.37 30.88
C LEU A 171 -4.27 -12.39 30.83
N ARG A 172 -5.51 -12.87 31.08
CA ARG A 172 -6.70 -12.01 31.14
C ARG A 172 -6.60 -10.95 32.25
N LYS A 173 -6.05 -11.30 33.41
CA LYS A 173 -5.85 -10.34 34.53
C LYS A 173 -4.76 -9.33 34.19
N ARG A 174 -3.63 -9.78 33.65
CA ARG A 174 -2.53 -8.92 33.16
C ARG A 174 -3.04 -7.91 32.13
N SER A 175 -3.76 -8.35 31.09
CA SER A 175 -4.34 -7.43 30.09
C SER A 175 -5.36 -6.44 30.66
N LYS A 176 -6.03 -6.76 31.77
CA LYS A 176 -7.05 -5.89 32.39
C LYS A 176 -6.44 -4.85 33.34
N TYR A 177 -5.42 -5.23 34.11
CA TYR A 177 -4.90 -4.40 35.21
C TYR A 177 -3.54 -3.76 34.92
N LEU A 178 -2.73 -4.32 34.01
CA LEU A 178 -1.47 -3.69 33.62
C LEU A 178 -1.74 -2.59 32.60
N LYS A 179 -1.26 -1.38 32.91
CA LYS A 179 -1.41 -0.19 32.06
C LYS A 179 -0.34 -0.18 30.98
N ARG A 180 -0.43 -1.12 30.04
CA ARG A 180 0.55 -1.28 28.95
C ARG A 180 0.00 -0.82 27.60
N PHE A 181 0.86 -0.37 26.70
CA PHE A 181 0.52 -0.13 25.31
C PHE A 181 1.74 -0.38 24.42
N THR A 182 1.53 -0.74 23.16
CA THR A 182 2.62 -0.93 22.19
C THR A 182 2.58 0.18 21.16
N VAL A 183 3.72 0.79 20.87
CA VAL A 183 3.83 1.85 19.86
C VAL A 183 4.10 1.22 18.51
N LEU A 184 3.27 1.52 17.51
CA LEU A 184 3.40 1.02 16.14
C LEU A 184 3.54 2.20 15.18
N PRO A 185 4.31 2.05 14.10
CA PRO A 185 4.46 3.08 13.08
C PRO A 185 3.16 3.27 12.28
N MET A 186 3.06 4.43 11.62
CA MET A 186 2.00 4.70 10.65
C MET A 186 2.29 3.96 9.34
N ASP A 187 1.87 2.70 9.32
CA ASP A 187 1.95 1.81 8.15
C ASP A 187 0.57 1.60 7.55
N LEU A 188 0.50 1.25 6.27
CA LEU A 188 -0.78 0.96 5.60
C LEU A 188 -1.56 -0.17 6.27
N GLY A 189 -0.90 -1.26 6.69
CA GLY A 189 -1.56 -2.37 7.38
C GLY A 189 -2.23 -1.94 8.69
N ASN A 190 -1.51 -1.19 9.54
CA ASN A 190 -2.07 -0.65 10.77
C ASN A 190 -3.18 0.39 10.50
N LEU A 191 -3.05 1.19 9.45
CA LEU A 191 -4.06 2.15 9.03
C LEU A 191 -5.35 1.44 8.56
N ILE A 192 -5.21 0.37 7.79
CA ILE A 192 -6.33 -0.49 7.39
C ILE A 192 -7.00 -1.08 8.63
N GLU A 193 -6.24 -1.70 9.55
CA GLU A 193 -6.79 -2.25 10.81
C GLU A 193 -7.60 -1.18 11.57
N TYR A 194 -7.03 0.03 11.71
CA TYR A 194 -7.68 1.15 12.41
C TYR A 194 -8.94 1.66 11.72
N VAL A 195 -8.90 1.89 10.39
CA VAL A 195 -10.06 2.41 9.65
C VAL A 195 -11.12 1.32 9.51
N PHE A 196 -10.73 0.07 9.26
CA PHE A 196 -11.64 -1.07 9.19
C PHE A 196 -12.37 -1.28 10.52
N GLU A 197 -11.69 -1.05 11.66
CA GLU A 197 -12.33 -1.16 12.97
C GLU A 197 -13.47 -0.13 13.14
N LYS A 198 -13.21 1.13 12.75
CA LYS A 198 -14.10 2.28 12.98
C LYS A 198 -15.14 2.51 11.88
N GLU A 199 -14.71 2.54 10.62
CA GLU A 199 -15.48 2.97 9.44
C GLU A 199 -15.07 2.13 8.20
N PRO A 200 -15.42 0.83 8.14
CA PRO A 200 -14.96 -0.06 7.07
C PRO A 200 -15.45 0.37 5.67
N SER A 201 -16.65 0.96 5.58
CA SER A 201 -17.21 1.46 4.31
C SER A 201 -16.37 2.56 3.67
N ARG A 202 -15.62 3.34 4.46
CA ARG A 202 -14.76 4.43 3.98
C ARG A 202 -13.64 3.95 3.07
N ILE A 203 -13.15 2.72 3.30
CA ILE A 203 -12.12 2.07 2.50
C ILE A 203 -12.70 0.94 1.64
N MET A 204 -14.02 0.98 1.37
CA MET A 204 -14.73 -0.06 0.61
C MET A 204 -14.48 -1.47 1.17
N GLU A 205 -14.43 -1.59 2.50
CA GLU A 205 -14.12 -2.83 3.25
C GLU A 205 -12.81 -3.51 2.83
N MET A 206 -11.87 -2.76 2.23
CA MET A 206 -10.60 -3.30 1.75
C MET A 206 -9.73 -3.79 2.90
N ARG A 207 -9.19 -5.00 2.74
CA ARG A 207 -8.27 -5.66 3.67
C ARG A 207 -6.82 -5.57 3.19
N GLU A 208 -5.88 -5.85 4.09
CA GLU A 208 -4.44 -5.74 3.82
C GLU A 208 -4.01 -6.66 2.66
N GLU A 209 -4.51 -7.89 2.62
CA GLU A 209 -4.22 -8.87 1.57
C GLU A 209 -4.77 -8.44 0.20
N ALA A 210 -5.94 -7.80 0.16
CA ALA A 210 -6.52 -7.29 -1.07
C ALA A 210 -5.69 -6.11 -1.61
N LEU A 211 -5.25 -5.20 -0.72
CA LEU A 211 -4.33 -4.12 -1.10
C LEU A 211 -2.97 -4.67 -1.58
N GLY A 212 -2.46 -5.72 -0.94
CA GLY A 212 -1.28 -6.45 -1.38
C GLY A 212 -1.43 -7.03 -2.80
N LEU A 213 -2.57 -7.65 -3.11
CA LEU A 213 -2.88 -8.13 -4.46
C LEU A 213 -2.96 -6.98 -5.47
N ILE A 214 -3.64 -5.88 -5.13
CA ILE A 214 -3.77 -4.72 -6.01
C ILE A 214 -2.39 -4.15 -6.36
N THR A 215 -1.53 -3.95 -5.36
CA THR A 215 -0.17 -3.41 -5.56
C THR A 215 0.75 -4.37 -6.31
N ALA A 216 0.61 -5.68 -6.11
CA ALA A 216 1.35 -6.69 -6.88
C ALA A 216 0.94 -6.70 -8.36
N TRP A 217 -0.36 -6.76 -8.65
CA TRP A 217 -0.87 -6.85 -10.02
C TRP A 217 -0.78 -5.54 -10.81
N SER A 218 -0.79 -4.39 -10.13
CA SER A 218 -0.57 -3.07 -10.76
C SER A 218 0.89 -2.87 -11.18
N ASN A 219 1.79 -3.76 -10.76
CA ASN A 219 3.20 -3.77 -11.12
C ASN A 219 3.88 -2.42 -10.83
N VAL A 220 3.59 -1.83 -9.67
CA VAL A 220 4.26 -0.61 -9.20
C VAL A 220 5.62 -0.97 -8.61
N HIS A 221 6.68 -0.54 -9.28
CA HIS A 221 8.06 -0.90 -8.91
C HIS A 221 9.11 0.18 -9.20
N VAL A 222 8.80 1.22 -9.99
CA VAL A 222 9.80 2.21 -10.41
C VAL A 222 9.98 3.24 -9.30
N THR A 223 11.15 3.25 -8.68
CA THR A 223 11.50 4.23 -7.65
C THR A 223 12.17 5.45 -8.26
N ILE A 224 12.16 6.61 -7.57
CA ILE A 224 12.85 7.82 -8.05
C ILE A 224 14.37 7.60 -8.23
N SER A 225 14.96 6.68 -7.46
CA SER A 225 16.37 6.30 -7.56
C SER A 225 16.73 5.47 -8.78
N ASP A 226 15.74 4.82 -9.41
CA ASP A 226 15.96 4.12 -10.67
C ASP A 226 16.10 5.19 -11.75
N GLY A 227 17.34 5.42 -12.19
CA GLY A 227 17.68 6.50 -13.12
C GLY A 227 16.70 6.61 -14.29
N ILE A 228 16.53 7.85 -14.76
CA ILE A 228 15.73 8.18 -15.94
C ILE A 228 16.37 7.50 -17.15
N ASN A 229 15.96 6.27 -17.44
CA ASN A 229 16.29 5.63 -18.70
C ASN A 229 15.40 6.24 -19.75
N ALA A 230 15.95 7.09 -20.64
CA ALA A 230 15.25 7.47 -21.85
C ALA A 230 14.79 6.17 -22.54
N ARG A 231 13.47 5.97 -22.66
CA ARG A 231 12.98 4.89 -23.52
C ARG A 231 13.46 5.22 -24.94
N LYS A 232 13.75 4.20 -25.76
CA LYS A 232 14.23 4.38 -27.15
C LYS A 232 13.31 5.23 -28.02
N ASP A 233 12.09 5.52 -27.58
CA ASP A 233 11.19 6.51 -28.16
C ASP A 233 11.55 7.90 -27.61
N GLU A 234 12.15 8.75 -28.46
CA GLU A 234 12.85 10.03 -28.18
C GLU A 234 12.08 11.10 -27.38
N ASN A 235 10.84 10.85 -26.92
CA ASN A 235 10.03 11.78 -26.14
C ASN A 235 9.56 11.26 -24.77
N THR A 236 9.86 10.02 -24.38
CA THR A 236 9.41 9.47 -23.08
C THR A 236 10.56 9.29 -22.11
N ILE A 237 10.63 10.23 -21.16
CA ILE A 237 11.50 10.19 -20.00
C ILE A 237 11.12 8.95 -19.16
N GLY A 238 12.09 8.08 -18.86
CA GLY A 238 11.87 6.85 -18.08
C GLY A 238 11.22 7.10 -16.73
N GLY A 239 10.49 6.12 -16.20
CA GLY A 239 9.61 6.30 -15.04
C GLY A 239 8.30 5.57 -15.24
N GLY A 240 7.52 5.40 -14.18
CA GLY A 240 6.20 4.80 -14.29
C GLY A 240 5.06 5.82 -14.19
N ARG A 241 3.99 5.60 -14.95
CA ARG A 241 2.76 6.42 -14.93
C ARG A 241 1.55 5.52 -14.67
N TRP A 242 0.83 5.77 -13.58
CA TRP A 242 -0.38 5.02 -13.23
C TRP A 242 -1.61 5.90 -13.29
N LEU A 243 -2.65 5.38 -13.93
CA LEU A 243 -3.99 5.96 -13.90
C LEU A 243 -4.79 5.29 -12.79
N VAL A 244 -5.40 6.08 -11.90
CA VAL A 244 -6.04 5.57 -10.69
C VAL A 244 -7.42 6.19 -10.54
N ALA A 245 -8.45 5.39 -10.27
CA ALA A 245 -9.73 5.86 -9.76
C ALA A 245 -9.90 5.32 -8.34
N ASP A 246 -9.92 6.19 -7.34
CA ASP A 246 -9.85 5.81 -5.92
C ASP A 246 -10.92 6.52 -5.08
N ASP A 247 -11.90 5.75 -4.60
CA ASP A 247 -12.93 6.19 -3.64
C ASP A 247 -12.62 5.76 -2.20
N THR A 248 -11.46 5.14 -1.92
CA THR A 248 -11.06 4.63 -0.59
C THR A 248 -10.49 5.73 0.32
N GLY A 249 -10.71 7.00 0.00
CA GLY A 249 -10.15 8.14 0.74
C GLY A 249 -8.64 8.32 0.55
N GLY A 250 -8.07 7.74 -0.51
CA GLY A 250 -6.65 7.79 -0.83
C GLY A 250 -5.83 6.62 -0.30
N LEU A 251 -6.44 5.52 0.16
CA LEU A 251 -5.70 4.34 0.63
C LEU A 251 -4.95 3.65 -0.52
N VAL A 252 -5.61 3.46 -1.66
CA VAL A 252 -4.95 2.87 -2.84
C VAL A 252 -3.87 3.81 -3.36
N VAL A 253 -4.16 5.11 -3.45
CA VAL A 253 -3.15 6.13 -3.82
C VAL A 253 -1.94 6.08 -2.88
N ALA A 254 -2.15 5.95 -1.57
CA ALA A 254 -1.07 5.83 -0.59
C ALA A 254 -0.22 4.58 -0.86
N ALA A 255 -0.85 3.44 -1.14
CA ALA A 255 -0.15 2.18 -1.41
C ALA A 255 0.70 2.25 -2.68
N LEU A 256 0.17 2.83 -3.75
CA LEU A 256 0.93 3.04 -4.98
C LEU A 256 2.07 4.04 -4.75
N ALA A 257 1.82 5.13 -4.00
CA ALA A 257 2.83 6.12 -3.64
C ALA A 257 3.96 5.54 -2.79
N GLU A 258 3.67 4.60 -1.87
CA GLU A 258 4.67 3.92 -1.05
C GLU A 258 5.60 3.09 -1.94
N ARG A 259 5.02 2.35 -2.89
CA ARG A 259 5.76 1.52 -3.85
C ARG A 259 6.60 2.34 -4.84
N LEU A 260 6.23 3.59 -5.10
CA LEU A 260 7.02 4.55 -5.87
C LEU A 260 8.08 5.29 -5.06
N GLY A 261 8.07 5.15 -3.73
CA GLY A 261 8.95 5.92 -2.85
C GLY A 261 8.61 7.40 -2.75
N ILE A 262 7.35 7.80 -3.05
CA ILE A 262 6.88 9.20 -3.04
C ILE A 262 5.88 9.50 -1.92
N LEU A 263 5.49 8.50 -1.13
CA LEU A 263 4.52 8.66 -0.04
C LEU A 263 5.06 9.50 1.12
N HIS A 264 6.35 9.39 1.42
CA HIS A 264 6.98 10.10 2.52
C HIS A 264 7.92 11.19 2.01
N LYS A 265 8.10 12.24 2.81
CA LYS A 265 9.16 13.22 2.58
C LYS A 265 10.53 12.52 2.62
N PRO A 266 11.45 12.85 1.71
CA PRO A 266 12.82 12.35 1.78
C PRO A 266 13.43 12.80 3.12
N SER A 267 13.95 11.86 3.88
CA SER A 267 14.66 12.17 5.13
C SER A 267 16.05 12.74 4.84
N ASP A 268 16.58 13.61 5.70
CA ASP A 268 17.96 14.13 5.54
C ASP A 268 19.00 13.01 5.43
N TYR A 269 18.75 11.86 6.07
CA TYR A 269 19.61 10.65 6.00
C TYR A 269 19.65 9.95 4.62
N SER A 270 18.62 10.12 3.77
CA SER A 270 18.61 9.54 2.42
C SER A 270 19.45 10.35 1.42
N GLN A 271 19.85 11.58 1.77
CA GLN A 271 20.73 12.37 0.91
C GLN A 271 22.18 11.87 0.95
N GLU A 272 22.66 11.37 2.09
CA GLU A 272 24.02 10.83 2.21
C GLU A 272 24.24 9.56 1.38
N THR A 273 23.27 8.64 1.36
CA THR A 273 23.36 7.40 0.57
C THR A 273 23.19 7.64 -0.94
N SER A 274 22.47 8.70 -1.34
CA SER A 274 22.30 9.09 -2.74
C SER A 274 23.55 9.77 -3.32
N SER A 275 24.38 10.40 -2.48
CA SER A 275 25.60 11.09 -2.91
C SER A 275 26.73 10.15 -3.37
N ILE A 276 26.62 8.85 -3.08
CA ILE A 276 27.63 7.84 -3.45
C ILE A 276 27.49 7.40 -4.93
N TYR A 277 26.30 7.53 -5.54
CA TYR A 277 26.03 7.01 -6.89
C TYR A 277 25.93 8.08 -7.98
N ILE A 278 26.12 9.36 -7.65
CA ILE A 278 26.21 10.44 -8.64
C ILE A 278 27.64 10.99 -8.63
N ARG A 279 28.58 10.23 -9.17
CA ARG A 279 29.77 10.82 -9.80
C ARG A 279 29.59 10.71 -11.31
N PRO A 280 29.43 11.83 -12.03
CA PRO A 280 29.57 11.83 -13.47
C PRO A 280 30.94 11.24 -13.83
N LEU A 281 30.97 10.36 -14.82
CA LEU A 281 32.21 9.85 -15.39
C LEU A 281 32.91 11.02 -16.11
N ASP A 282 33.84 11.70 -15.44
CA ASP A 282 34.67 12.73 -16.07
C ASP A 282 35.62 12.08 -17.09
N SER A 283 35.54 12.53 -18.34
CA SER A 283 36.58 12.26 -19.36
C SER A 283 37.83 13.09 -19.07
N PRO A 284 39.03 12.59 -19.39
CA PRO A 284 40.27 13.13 -18.87
C PRO A 284 40.75 14.32 -19.69
N ASN A 285 40.89 15.50 -19.07
CA ASN A 285 41.94 16.43 -19.45
C ASN A 285 42.13 17.57 -18.43
N GLY A 286 43.39 17.85 -18.08
CA GLY A 286 43.81 19.21 -17.71
C GLY A 286 44.07 19.52 -16.23
N ASN A 287 45.08 18.86 -15.67
CA ASN A 287 46.11 19.44 -14.78
C ASN A 287 45.93 20.89 -14.27
N LYS A 288 45.79 21.10 -12.95
CA LYS A 288 46.65 22.00 -12.12
C LYS A 288 46.21 22.12 -10.64
N THR A 289 47.11 21.63 -9.78
CA THR A 289 47.66 22.21 -8.53
C THR A 289 46.76 22.77 -7.42
N SER A 290 46.84 22.05 -6.30
CA SER A 290 46.74 22.38 -4.88
C SER A 290 47.07 23.81 -4.42
N GLY A 291 46.34 24.26 -3.39
CA GLY A 291 46.74 25.32 -2.45
C GLY A 291 45.66 25.56 -1.39
N ASP A 292 45.89 25.08 -0.17
CA ASP A 292 45.19 25.46 1.06
C ASP A 292 45.38 26.96 1.34
N GLU A 293 44.40 27.61 1.98
CA GLU A 293 44.59 28.35 3.25
C GLU A 293 43.30 29.02 3.76
N ASP A 294 43.11 28.87 5.07
CA ASP A 294 42.14 29.51 5.96
C ASP A 294 42.34 31.04 6.05
N ALA A 295 41.25 31.82 6.17
CA ALA A 295 41.22 32.99 7.06
C ALA A 295 39.81 33.56 7.29
N LYS A 296 39.47 33.73 8.57
CA LYS A 296 38.34 34.51 9.10
C LYS A 296 38.59 36.02 8.98
N GLY A 297 37.53 36.80 8.75
CA GLY A 297 37.54 38.26 8.96
C GLY A 297 36.17 38.90 8.67
N ASN A 298 35.52 39.42 9.71
CA ASN A 298 34.24 40.15 9.69
C ASN A 298 34.50 41.67 9.42
N PRO A 299 33.49 42.57 9.43
CA PRO A 299 32.88 43.18 8.26
C PRO A 299 33.15 44.70 8.14
N ASP A 300 32.52 45.32 7.13
CA ASP A 300 32.10 46.73 7.04
C ASP A 300 32.89 47.64 6.07
N SER A 301 32.28 47.92 4.90
CA SER A 301 32.23 49.25 4.27
C SER A 301 31.40 49.24 2.96
N THR A 302 30.25 49.92 3.01
CA THR A 302 29.60 50.78 2.00
C THR A 302 29.96 50.65 0.50
N GLU A 303 28.92 50.30 -0.27
CA GLU A 303 28.48 50.77 -1.60
C GLU A 303 29.52 51.18 -2.68
N VAL A 304 29.43 50.59 -3.89
CA VAL A 304 28.72 51.12 -5.08
C VAL A 304 29.00 50.22 -6.31
N ASN A 305 27.90 49.75 -6.92
CA ASN A 305 27.68 49.31 -8.32
C ASN A 305 28.84 48.80 -9.21
N GLY A 306 28.76 47.51 -9.56
CA GLY A 306 29.41 46.90 -10.71
C GLY A 306 28.60 45.72 -11.22
N GLN A 307 28.18 45.76 -12.49
CA GLN A 307 27.31 44.81 -13.17
C GLN A 307 27.77 43.35 -13.00
N ALA A 308 27.02 42.55 -12.25
CA ALA A 308 27.17 41.11 -12.22
C ALA A 308 26.18 40.47 -13.20
N ALA A 309 26.74 39.78 -14.20
CA ALA A 309 26.00 38.95 -15.14
C ALA A 309 25.09 37.98 -14.36
N ALA A 310 23.82 37.94 -14.75
CA ALA A 310 22.82 37.07 -14.15
C ALA A 310 23.21 35.60 -14.34
N THR A 311 23.63 34.94 -13.26
CA THR A 311 23.57 33.48 -13.12
C THR A 311 22.12 33.05 -13.42
N PRO A 312 21.85 31.99 -14.19
CA PRO A 312 20.48 31.57 -14.49
C PRO A 312 19.81 31.28 -13.16
N SER A 313 18.79 32.08 -12.83
CA SER A 313 17.97 31.88 -11.65
C SER A 313 17.45 30.44 -11.69
N SER A 314 17.76 29.64 -10.67
CA SER A 314 17.00 28.40 -10.47
C SER A 314 15.52 28.78 -10.50
N GLU A 315 14.75 28.15 -11.36
CA GLU A 315 13.32 28.42 -11.50
C GLU A 315 12.72 28.40 -10.09
N ARG A 316 12.23 29.55 -9.63
CA ARG A 316 11.62 29.64 -8.31
C ARG A 316 10.33 28.82 -8.36
N SER A 317 10.41 27.56 -7.93
CA SER A 317 9.26 26.66 -7.82
C SER A 317 8.19 27.36 -6.98
N HIS A 318 7.06 27.68 -7.61
CA HIS A 318 5.99 28.40 -6.95
C HIS A 318 5.17 27.44 -6.08
N ARG A 319 5.04 27.79 -4.79
CA ARG A 319 4.41 26.96 -3.75
C ARG A 319 2.97 26.51 -4.07
N ASP A 320 2.17 27.38 -4.70
CA ASP A 320 0.73 27.17 -4.86
C ASP A 320 0.36 26.10 -5.90
N PHE A 321 1.16 25.94 -6.95
CA PHE A 321 0.92 25.00 -8.06
C PHE A 321 2.28 24.68 -8.71
N PRO A 322 3.03 23.70 -8.19
CA PRO A 322 4.29 23.33 -8.82
C PRO A 322 3.99 22.68 -10.15
N THR A 323 4.96 22.75 -11.04
CA THR A 323 5.03 21.98 -12.28
C THR A 323 4.89 20.49 -11.92
N PRO A 324 3.79 19.78 -12.31
CA PRO A 324 3.74 18.32 -12.23
C PRO A 324 5.04 17.60 -12.66
N ALA A 325 5.38 16.51 -11.98
CA ALA A 325 6.54 15.69 -12.33
C ALA A 325 6.34 15.02 -13.70
N LEU A 326 7.44 14.79 -14.41
CA LEU A 326 7.43 14.13 -15.72
C LEU A 326 7.39 12.59 -15.59
N THR A 327 7.81 12.07 -14.44
CA THR A 327 8.03 10.63 -14.19
C THR A 327 7.49 10.24 -12.83
N ASN A 328 7.20 8.95 -12.63
CA ASN A 328 6.72 8.37 -11.37
C ASN A 328 5.46 9.10 -10.86
N THR A 329 4.44 9.17 -11.71
CA THR A 329 3.24 9.97 -11.42
C THR A 329 2.00 9.12 -11.26
N ILE A 330 1.14 9.55 -10.34
CA ILE A 330 -0.19 8.98 -10.12
C ILE A 330 -1.20 10.00 -10.63
N THR A 331 -1.91 9.66 -11.70
CA THR A 331 -3.03 10.46 -12.20
C THR A 331 -4.31 9.93 -11.57
N LEU A 332 -4.88 10.71 -10.64
CA LEU A 332 -6.05 10.32 -9.87
C LEU A 332 -7.33 10.90 -10.51
N ILE A 333 -8.15 10.02 -11.07
CA ILE A 333 -9.49 10.33 -11.55
C ILE A 333 -10.45 10.41 -10.36
N HIS A 334 -11.26 11.47 -10.31
CA HIS A 334 -12.29 11.64 -9.28
C HIS A 334 -13.59 12.23 -9.85
N ALA A 335 -14.72 11.91 -9.21
CA ALA A 335 -16.05 12.41 -9.60
C ALA A 335 -16.44 13.75 -8.94
N ALA A 336 -15.97 13.99 -7.72
CA ALA A 336 -16.26 15.22 -7.00
C ALA A 336 -15.46 16.43 -7.54
N ALA A 337 -15.77 17.64 -7.06
CA ALA A 337 -14.99 18.85 -7.42
C ALA A 337 -13.52 18.79 -6.96
N GLN A 338 -13.25 18.03 -5.89
CA GLN A 338 -11.90 17.78 -5.37
C GLN A 338 -11.74 16.28 -5.09
N PRO A 339 -10.53 15.73 -5.25
CA PRO A 339 -10.26 14.33 -4.93
C PRO A 339 -10.36 14.07 -3.42
N ASN A 340 -10.99 12.96 -3.03
CA ASN A 340 -10.99 12.52 -1.63
C ASN A 340 -9.71 11.73 -1.32
N ILE A 341 -8.69 12.43 -0.84
CA ILE A 341 -7.41 11.85 -0.40
C ILE A 341 -7.13 12.11 1.08
N SER A 342 -8.20 12.11 1.88
CA SER A 342 -8.18 12.48 3.30
C SER A 342 -7.30 11.59 4.18
N LEU A 343 -6.95 10.37 3.75
CA LEU A 343 -6.04 9.48 4.47
C LEU A 343 -4.56 9.85 4.29
N LEU A 344 -4.18 10.58 3.23
CA LEU A 344 -2.79 10.98 2.98
C LEU A 344 -2.23 11.93 4.05
N LYS A 345 -3.11 12.59 4.82
CA LYS A 345 -2.71 13.45 5.94
C LYS A 345 -1.88 12.69 6.99
N TYR A 346 -2.15 11.40 7.16
CA TYR A 346 -1.41 10.54 8.11
C TYR A 346 0.04 10.32 7.68
N PHE A 347 0.32 10.49 6.39
CA PHE A 347 1.65 10.39 5.79
C PHE A 347 2.32 11.75 5.57
N GLY A 348 1.71 12.84 6.04
CA GLY A 348 2.27 14.20 5.96
C GLY A 348 1.86 14.99 4.72
N TYR A 349 0.83 14.55 3.99
CA TYR A 349 0.29 15.27 2.83
C TYR A 349 -1.19 15.62 3.03
N ASP A 350 -1.49 16.91 3.21
CA ASP A 350 -2.86 17.44 3.25
C ASP A 350 -3.19 18.15 1.93
N ALA A 351 -4.25 17.73 1.25
CA ALA A 351 -4.70 18.34 0.01
C ALA A 351 -5.14 19.81 0.16
N ASN A 352 -5.64 20.19 1.35
CA ASN A 352 -6.12 21.54 1.61
C ASN A 352 -4.97 22.50 1.94
N GLN A 353 -3.90 21.97 2.52
CA GLN A 353 -2.69 22.71 2.88
C GLN A 353 -1.46 21.91 2.41
N PRO A 354 -1.25 21.81 1.08
CA PRO A 354 -0.20 20.97 0.55
C PRO A 354 1.17 21.52 0.91
N ASP A 355 1.99 20.65 1.47
CA ASP A 355 3.38 20.97 1.78
C ASP A 355 4.20 20.99 0.48
N PRO A 356 4.85 22.11 0.11
CA PRO A 356 5.63 22.22 -1.11
C PRO A 356 6.77 21.21 -1.23
N ASP A 357 7.31 20.76 -0.09
CA ASP A 357 8.47 19.86 -0.05
C ASP A 357 8.05 18.38 -0.13
N HIS A 358 6.74 18.10 -0.05
CA HIS A 358 6.23 16.73 -0.13
C HIS A 358 6.21 16.25 -1.60
N PRO A 359 6.79 15.07 -1.94
CA PRO A 359 6.85 14.58 -3.32
C PRO A 359 5.47 14.49 -4.01
N LEU A 360 4.44 14.04 -3.28
CA LEU A 360 3.06 14.04 -3.80
C LEU A 360 2.58 15.39 -4.38
N HIS A 361 3.13 16.54 -3.97
CA HIS A 361 2.72 17.84 -4.50
C HIS A 361 2.97 18.01 -6.00
N SER A 362 4.03 17.39 -6.52
CA SER A 362 4.37 17.35 -7.96
C SER A 362 3.96 16.04 -8.62
N HIS A 363 4.03 14.90 -7.92
CA HIS A 363 3.80 13.57 -8.49
C HIS A 363 2.32 13.13 -8.52
N LEU A 364 1.46 13.70 -7.67
CA LEU A 364 0.01 13.45 -7.69
C LEU A 364 -0.69 14.44 -8.62
N LYS A 365 -1.34 13.91 -9.66
CA LYS A 365 -2.04 14.67 -10.70
C LYS A 365 -3.55 14.41 -10.56
N PRO A 366 -4.30 15.24 -9.82
CA PRO A 366 -5.75 15.10 -9.75
C PRO A 366 -6.38 15.49 -11.08
N LEU A 367 -7.37 14.70 -11.51
CA LEU A 367 -8.09 14.87 -12.77
C LEU A 367 -9.57 14.55 -12.53
N SER A 368 -10.48 15.47 -12.81
CA SER A 368 -11.92 15.17 -12.70
C SER A 368 -12.42 14.39 -13.93
N TRP A 369 -13.52 13.65 -13.79
CA TRP A 369 -14.19 13.03 -14.94
C TRP A 369 -14.57 14.06 -16.01
N LEU A 370 -15.04 15.25 -15.60
CA LEU A 370 -15.34 16.35 -16.51
C LEU A 370 -14.10 16.78 -17.31
N GLN A 371 -12.96 16.97 -16.64
CA GLN A 371 -11.70 17.34 -17.27
C GLN A 371 -11.19 16.28 -18.26
N LEU A 372 -11.41 15.00 -17.99
CA LEU A 372 -10.99 13.92 -18.88
C LEU A 372 -11.87 13.82 -20.13
N LEU A 373 -13.19 13.86 -19.95
CA LEU A 373 -14.16 13.62 -21.01
C LEU A 373 -14.43 14.89 -21.82
N GLU A 374 -14.79 15.98 -21.15
CA GLU A 374 -15.26 17.24 -21.73
C GLU A 374 -14.50 18.43 -21.10
N PRO A 375 -13.20 18.58 -21.37
CA PRO A 375 -12.38 19.60 -20.71
C PRO A 375 -12.82 21.04 -20.98
N GLN A 376 -13.52 21.29 -22.09
CA GLN A 376 -13.96 22.65 -22.46
C GLN A 376 -15.05 23.21 -21.54
N ASP A 377 -15.78 22.32 -20.85
CA ASP A 377 -16.85 22.71 -19.93
C ASP A 377 -16.33 22.99 -18.52
N ASP A 378 -15.06 22.66 -18.22
CA ASP A 378 -14.43 23.02 -16.96
C ASP A 378 -13.90 24.47 -17.00
N PRO A 379 -14.38 25.38 -16.13
CA PRO A 379 -13.87 26.74 -16.05
C PRO A 379 -12.38 26.84 -15.70
N ILE A 380 -11.78 25.81 -15.08
CA ILE A 380 -10.35 25.78 -14.75
C ILE A 380 -9.49 25.53 -16.00
N TYR A 381 -10.03 24.82 -17.00
CA TYR A 381 -9.33 24.51 -18.25
C TYR A 381 -9.35 25.68 -19.25
N ARG A 382 -10.31 26.60 -19.12
CA ARG A 382 -10.39 27.80 -19.97
C ARG A 382 -9.25 28.77 -19.68
N GLU A 383 -8.53 29.17 -20.73
CA GLU A 383 -7.40 30.09 -20.63
C GLU A 383 -7.81 31.43 -19.98
N PRO A 384 -7.14 31.84 -18.88
CA PRO A 384 -7.30 33.16 -18.31
C PRO A 384 -6.81 34.26 -19.28
N GLU A 385 -7.45 35.43 -19.22
CA GLU A 385 -7.03 36.60 -20.00
C GLU A 385 -5.52 36.87 -19.90
N TYR A 386 -4.87 36.93 -21.06
CA TYR A 386 -3.46 37.28 -21.17
C TYR A 386 -3.30 38.79 -20.97
N VAL A 387 -2.37 39.19 -20.10
CA VAL A 387 -2.07 40.59 -19.80
C VAL A 387 -0.59 40.79 -20.07
N THR A 388 -0.23 41.91 -20.70
CA THR A 388 1.16 42.17 -21.06
C THR A 388 2.02 42.44 -19.84
N ASP A 389 3.33 42.14 -19.93
CA ASP A 389 4.27 42.35 -18.82
C ASP A 389 4.35 43.81 -18.37
N ALA A 390 4.18 44.75 -19.32
CA ALA A 390 4.14 46.18 -19.04
C ALA A 390 2.93 46.57 -18.17
N GLU A 391 1.76 46.00 -18.43
CA GLU A 391 0.55 46.23 -17.63
C GLU A 391 0.63 45.54 -16.27
N LEU A 392 1.23 44.35 -16.20
CA LEU A 392 1.46 43.61 -14.97
C LEU A 392 2.44 44.32 -14.03
N ALA A 393 3.43 45.03 -14.58
CA ALA A 393 4.38 45.82 -13.79
C ALA A 393 3.67 46.97 -13.03
N ASN A 394 2.62 47.52 -13.62
CA ASN A 394 1.83 48.61 -13.05
C ASN A 394 0.81 48.13 -11.99
N TRP A 395 0.60 46.82 -11.83
CA TRP A 395 -0.36 46.28 -10.88
C TRP A 395 0.22 46.18 -9.46
N LYS A 396 -0.64 46.41 -8.47
CA LYS A 396 -0.32 46.15 -7.05
C LYS A 396 0.07 44.67 -6.85
N SER A 397 1.01 44.41 -5.95
CA SER A 397 1.57 43.07 -5.68
C SER A 397 0.50 41.99 -5.48
N GLY A 398 -0.59 42.28 -4.74
CA GLY A 398 -1.69 41.34 -4.53
C GLY A 398 -2.45 40.97 -5.82
N LYS A 399 -2.78 41.96 -6.66
CA LYS A 399 -3.46 41.71 -7.95
C LYS A 399 -2.57 40.90 -8.90
N ARG A 400 -1.28 41.21 -8.93
CA ARG A 400 -0.26 40.47 -9.68
C ARG A 400 -0.10 39.03 -9.17
N GLY A 401 -0.13 38.83 -7.85
CA GLY A 401 -0.09 37.50 -7.24
C GLY A 401 -1.28 36.62 -7.63
N THR A 402 -2.50 37.18 -7.56
CA THR A 402 -3.73 36.47 -7.97
C THR A 402 -3.73 36.11 -9.46
N TYR A 403 -3.23 37.01 -10.32
CA TYR A 403 -3.07 36.74 -11.75
C TYR A 403 -2.20 35.52 -12.01
N TRP A 404 -0.98 35.51 -11.47
CA TRP A 404 -0.06 34.39 -11.66
C TRP A 404 -0.55 33.10 -11.00
N LYS A 405 -1.29 33.19 -9.89
CA LYS A 405 -1.94 32.02 -9.28
C LYS A 405 -3.00 31.42 -10.20
N LYS A 406 -3.79 32.25 -10.87
CA LYS A 406 -4.80 31.82 -11.86
C LYS A 406 -4.13 31.17 -13.08
N ARG A 407 -3.07 31.78 -13.63
CA ARG A 407 -2.30 31.21 -14.75
C ARG A 407 -1.67 29.87 -14.41
N ARG A 408 -0.92 29.77 -13.30
CA ARG A 408 -0.29 28.51 -12.89
C ARG A 408 -1.29 27.38 -12.64
N ARG A 409 -2.47 27.71 -12.07
CA ARG A 409 -3.56 26.73 -11.90
C ARG A 409 -4.04 26.22 -13.25
N TRP A 410 -4.28 27.12 -14.20
CA TRP A 410 -4.69 26.78 -15.56
C TRP A 410 -3.61 25.96 -16.29
N GLU A 411 -2.36 26.40 -16.32
CA GLU A 411 -1.23 25.69 -16.93
C GLU A 411 -1.07 24.27 -16.36
N ARG A 412 -1.19 24.12 -15.03
CA ARG A 412 -1.16 22.82 -14.37
C ARG A 412 -2.33 21.93 -14.82
N CYS A 413 -3.56 22.47 -14.82
CA CYS A 413 -4.75 21.74 -15.26
C CYS A 413 -4.62 21.30 -16.73
N GLN A 414 -4.32 22.25 -17.61
CA GLN A 414 -4.13 22.02 -19.03
C GLN A 414 -3.11 20.91 -19.28
N ARG A 415 -1.94 20.97 -18.61
CA ARG A 415 -0.92 19.96 -18.78
C ARG A 415 -1.35 18.58 -18.30
N ILE A 416 -2.00 18.48 -17.14
CA ILE A 416 -2.52 17.20 -16.62
C ILE A 416 -3.53 16.60 -17.61
N VAL A 417 -4.46 17.41 -18.14
CA VAL A 417 -5.48 16.96 -19.10
C VAL A 417 -4.85 16.48 -20.41
N HIS A 418 -3.95 17.25 -21.01
CA HIS A 418 -3.27 16.85 -22.24
C HIS A 418 -2.46 15.57 -22.04
N GLU A 419 -1.71 15.48 -20.95
CA GLU A 419 -0.88 14.31 -20.64
C GLU A 419 -1.73 13.06 -20.35
N ALA A 420 -2.90 13.22 -19.73
CA ALA A 420 -3.83 12.12 -19.48
C ALA A 420 -4.51 11.64 -20.76
N ARG A 421 -4.99 12.56 -21.61
CA ARG A 421 -5.65 12.23 -22.89
C ARG A 421 -4.67 11.69 -23.93
N ALA A 422 -3.39 12.05 -23.87
CA ALA A 422 -2.35 11.41 -24.67
C ALA A 422 -2.15 9.92 -24.33
N GLY A 423 -2.62 9.47 -23.16
CA GLY A 423 -2.52 8.08 -22.72
C GLY A 423 -1.09 7.65 -22.41
N GLY A 424 -0.79 6.38 -22.67
CA GLY A 424 0.54 5.81 -22.41
C GLY A 424 0.79 5.43 -20.94
N PHE A 425 -0.26 5.20 -20.15
CA PHE A 425 -0.14 4.75 -18.76
C PHE A 425 0.38 3.31 -18.68
N ASP A 426 1.32 3.04 -17.77
CA ASP A 426 1.88 1.71 -17.51
C ASP A 426 0.88 0.78 -16.82
N GLY A 427 -0.05 1.34 -16.05
CA GLY A 427 -1.11 0.59 -15.40
C GLY A 427 -2.34 1.43 -15.05
N LEU A 428 -3.45 0.73 -14.88
CA LEU A 428 -4.75 1.26 -14.45
C LEU A 428 -5.18 0.53 -13.18
N VAL A 429 -5.48 1.28 -12.14
CA VAL A 429 -5.99 0.76 -10.87
C VAL A 429 -7.32 1.43 -10.54
N ILE A 430 -8.37 0.64 -10.33
CA ILE A 430 -9.71 1.15 -10.03
C ILE A 430 -10.18 0.54 -8.72
N ALA A 431 -10.46 1.37 -7.74
CA ALA A 431 -11.17 1.05 -6.52
C ALA A 431 -12.24 2.13 -6.33
N SER A 432 -13.38 1.95 -7.01
CA SER A 432 -14.46 2.93 -7.03
C SER A 432 -15.80 2.25 -6.78
N SER A 433 -16.72 3.01 -6.20
CA SER A 433 -18.12 2.64 -6.03
C SER A 433 -18.94 2.78 -7.32
N MET A 434 -18.40 3.47 -8.33
CA MET A 434 -19.03 3.60 -9.65
C MET A 434 -19.03 2.26 -10.39
N ASP A 435 -20.03 2.07 -11.26
CA ASP A 435 -20.13 0.85 -12.06
C ASP A 435 -18.93 0.73 -13.02
N PRO A 436 -18.16 -0.38 -12.99
CA PRO A 436 -16.98 -0.54 -13.84
C PRO A 436 -17.26 -0.36 -15.33
N ILE A 437 -18.46 -0.73 -15.80
CA ILE A 437 -18.85 -0.63 -17.21
C ILE A 437 -18.85 0.83 -17.68
N SER A 438 -19.14 1.80 -16.79
CA SER A 438 -19.06 3.22 -17.11
C SER A 438 -17.61 3.75 -17.15
N ILE A 439 -16.70 3.14 -16.39
CA ILE A 439 -15.31 3.60 -16.22
C ILE A 439 -14.40 3.06 -17.33
N LEU A 440 -14.57 1.78 -17.66
CA LEU A 440 -13.66 1.03 -18.52
C LEU A 440 -13.54 1.57 -19.97
N PRO A 441 -14.63 1.99 -20.65
CA PRO A 441 -14.55 2.54 -22.00
C PRO A 441 -13.62 3.76 -22.11
N HIS A 442 -13.57 4.58 -21.05
CA HIS A 442 -12.80 5.83 -21.04
C HIS A 442 -11.37 5.67 -20.51
N THR A 443 -11.08 4.59 -19.78
CA THR A 443 -9.79 4.41 -19.10
C THR A 443 -8.89 3.38 -19.77
N ILE A 444 -9.44 2.28 -20.29
CA ILE A 444 -8.66 1.22 -20.97
C ILE A 444 -7.91 1.72 -22.20
N PRO A 445 -8.47 2.60 -23.06
CA PRO A 445 -7.75 3.12 -24.22
C PRO A 445 -6.50 3.93 -23.83
N LEU A 446 -6.49 4.55 -22.65
CA LEU A 446 -5.37 5.36 -22.16
C LEU A 446 -4.18 4.51 -21.67
N VAL A 447 -4.41 3.23 -21.39
CA VAL A 447 -3.36 2.28 -20.96
C VAL A 447 -2.57 1.81 -22.17
N ARG A 448 -1.23 1.79 -22.06
CA ARG A 448 -0.36 1.31 -23.13
C ARG A 448 -0.50 -0.19 -23.38
N GLY A 449 -0.08 -0.65 -24.55
CA GLY A 449 0.08 -2.08 -24.83
C GLY A 449 1.01 -2.76 -23.80
N GLY A 450 0.55 -3.88 -23.24
CA GLY A 450 1.22 -4.62 -22.16
C GLY A 450 1.00 -4.06 -20.76
N GLY A 451 0.28 -2.93 -20.61
CA GLY A 451 -0.04 -2.35 -19.31
C GLY A 451 -0.98 -3.22 -18.49
N HIS A 452 -0.92 -3.05 -17.17
CA HIS A 452 -1.70 -3.83 -16.21
C HIS A 452 -3.01 -3.14 -15.88
N VAL A 453 -4.12 -3.87 -15.87
CA VAL A 453 -5.45 -3.38 -15.49
C VAL A 453 -5.90 -4.13 -14.25
N VAL A 454 -6.16 -3.39 -13.18
CA VAL A 454 -6.55 -3.93 -11.86
C VAL A 454 -7.80 -3.23 -11.38
N LEU A 455 -8.84 -4.00 -11.06
CA LEU A 455 -10.10 -3.50 -10.51
C LEU A 455 -10.36 -4.18 -9.17
N TYR A 456 -10.70 -3.39 -8.16
CA TYR A 456 -11.13 -3.87 -6.86
C TYR A 456 -12.62 -3.61 -6.66
N SER A 457 -13.31 -4.58 -6.09
CA SER A 457 -14.69 -4.43 -5.61
C SER A 457 -14.88 -5.23 -4.32
N PRO A 458 -15.62 -4.72 -3.32
CA PRO A 458 -15.98 -5.49 -2.14
C PRO A 458 -16.93 -6.65 -2.48
N THR A 459 -17.68 -6.57 -3.57
CA THR A 459 -18.60 -7.64 -4.00
C THR A 459 -18.17 -8.22 -5.32
N ILE A 460 -18.49 -9.49 -5.55
CA ILE A 460 -18.10 -10.21 -6.77
C ILE A 460 -18.94 -9.78 -8.00
N ALA A 461 -20.21 -9.43 -7.80
CA ALA A 461 -21.18 -9.20 -8.88
C ALA A 461 -20.77 -8.13 -9.92
N PRO A 462 -20.21 -6.96 -9.56
CA PRO A 462 -19.73 -6.00 -10.55
C PRO A 462 -18.58 -6.57 -11.41
N LEU A 463 -17.70 -7.37 -10.82
CA LEU A 463 -16.56 -7.96 -11.52
C LEU A 463 -16.96 -9.15 -12.39
N GLU A 464 -18.00 -9.89 -12.03
CA GLU A 464 -18.58 -10.93 -12.90
C GLU A 464 -19.10 -10.34 -14.22
N LYS A 465 -19.77 -9.18 -14.16
CA LYS A 465 -20.20 -8.47 -15.37
C LYS A 465 -18.99 -8.10 -16.25
N VAL A 466 -17.92 -7.60 -15.65
CA VAL A 466 -16.68 -7.29 -16.38
C VAL A 466 -16.04 -8.55 -16.97
N MET A 467 -16.02 -9.66 -16.22
CA MET A 467 -15.53 -10.95 -16.72
C MET A 467 -16.32 -11.44 -17.93
N ASP A 468 -17.65 -11.32 -17.90
CA ASP A 468 -18.52 -11.65 -19.03
C ASP A 468 -18.22 -10.77 -20.25
N LEU A 469 -18.11 -9.44 -20.05
CA LEU A 469 -17.78 -8.49 -21.12
C LEU A 469 -16.49 -8.83 -21.86
N TYR A 470 -15.47 -9.32 -21.16
CA TYR A 470 -14.18 -9.73 -21.76
C TYR A 470 -14.07 -11.24 -22.01
N SER A 471 -15.18 -11.97 -21.96
CA SER A 471 -15.20 -13.42 -22.18
C SER A 471 -14.80 -13.79 -23.60
N LYS A 472 -14.37 -15.04 -23.78
CA LYS A 472 -14.05 -15.60 -25.10
C LYS A 472 -15.25 -15.60 -26.03
N GLU A 473 -16.44 -15.86 -25.50
CA GLU A 473 -17.68 -15.92 -26.27
C GLU A 473 -18.05 -14.54 -26.82
N ARG A 474 -18.09 -13.51 -25.96
CA ARG A 474 -18.32 -12.13 -26.40
C ARG A 474 -17.25 -11.61 -27.34
N ARG A 475 -15.98 -11.96 -27.11
CA ARG A 475 -14.90 -11.62 -28.04
C ARG A 475 -15.12 -12.24 -29.42
N THR A 476 -15.56 -13.49 -29.48
CA THR A 476 -15.82 -14.19 -30.74
C THR A 476 -17.02 -13.57 -31.47
N ALA A 477 -18.11 -13.30 -30.74
CA ALA A 477 -19.29 -12.62 -31.27
C ALA A 477 -18.95 -11.22 -31.82
N TYR A 478 -18.16 -10.44 -31.07
CA TYR A 478 -17.69 -9.12 -31.49
C TYR A 478 -16.87 -9.18 -32.79
N ILE A 479 -15.94 -10.14 -32.90
CA ILE A 479 -15.13 -10.31 -34.11
C ILE A 479 -16.02 -10.71 -35.31
N GLN A 480 -16.99 -11.61 -35.13
CA GLN A 480 -17.92 -12.01 -36.19
C GLN A 480 -18.77 -10.83 -36.66
N GLN A 481 -19.30 -10.03 -35.73
CA GLN A 481 -20.06 -8.84 -36.04
C GLN A 481 -19.19 -7.81 -36.78
N GLN A 482 -17.94 -7.62 -36.36
CA GLN A 482 -17.01 -6.72 -37.04
C GLN A 482 -16.68 -7.19 -38.47
N GLN A 483 -16.48 -8.49 -38.70
CA GLN A 483 -16.28 -9.03 -40.05
C GLN A 483 -17.51 -8.83 -40.94
N GLN A 484 -18.72 -9.01 -40.40
CA GLN A 484 -19.96 -8.70 -41.11
C GLN A 484 -20.11 -7.20 -41.40
N HIS A 485 -19.58 -6.32 -40.54
CA HIS A 485 -19.56 -4.87 -40.74
C HIS A 485 -18.59 -4.40 -41.82
N GLU A 486 -17.38 -4.97 -41.89
CA GLU A 486 -16.43 -4.70 -42.96
C GLU A 486 -17.04 -4.99 -44.35
N LEU A 487 -17.94 -5.97 -44.42
CA LEU A 487 -18.70 -6.33 -45.61
C LEU A 487 -19.91 -5.42 -45.91
N SER A 488 -20.49 -4.75 -44.90
CA SER A 488 -21.78 -4.05 -45.00
C SER A 488 -21.76 -2.51 -44.85
N LYS A 489 -20.58 -1.87 -44.68
CA LYS A 489 -20.36 -0.40 -44.64
C LYS A 489 -21.50 0.37 -43.92
N GLY A 490 -21.49 0.42 -42.58
CA GLY A 490 -22.15 1.57 -41.94
C GLY A 490 -22.66 1.50 -40.51
N ASN A 491 -22.55 0.40 -39.77
CA ASN A 491 -22.90 0.42 -38.34
C ASN A 491 -21.70 0.08 -37.46
N THR A 492 -21.50 0.86 -36.40
CA THR A 492 -20.67 0.44 -35.26
C THR A 492 -21.37 -0.72 -34.54
N PRO A 493 -20.63 -1.63 -33.86
CA PRO A 493 -21.24 -2.61 -32.97
C PRO A 493 -22.22 -1.92 -32.02
N ASP A 494 -23.37 -2.53 -31.74
CA ASP A 494 -24.40 -1.94 -30.90
C ASP A 494 -23.80 -1.62 -29.50
N PRO A 495 -23.76 -0.35 -29.08
CA PRO A 495 -23.20 0.03 -27.79
C PRO A 495 -23.95 -0.58 -26.60
N VAL A 496 -25.19 -1.03 -26.80
CA VAL A 496 -25.97 -1.73 -25.78
C VAL A 496 -25.39 -3.12 -25.51
N ASP A 497 -25.07 -3.87 -26.56
CA ASP A 497 -24.56 -5.25 -26.45
C ASP A 497 -23.05 -5.28 -26.16
N PHE A 498 -22.31 -4.31 -26.70
CA PHE A 498 -20.86 -4.20 -26.56
C PHE A 498 -20.46 -2.81 -26.04
N PRO A 499 -20.68 -2.53 -24.74
CA PRO A 499 -20.28 -1.24 -24.14
C PRO A 499 -18.76 -1.04 -24.09
N VAL A 500 -17.99 -2.13 -24.23
CA VAL A 500 -16.52 -2.13 -24.26
C VAL A 500 -16.02 -3.00 -25.41
N ASP A 501 -14.83 -2.73 -25.94
CA ASP A 501 -14.19 -3.62 -26.93
C ASP A 501 -13.53 -4.82 -26.22
N PRO A 502 -14.08 -6.05 -26.36
CA PRO A 502 -13.63 -7.25 -25.65
C PRO A 502 -12.25 -7.75 -26.10
N ARG A 503 -11.68 -7.17 -27.16
CA ARG A 503 -10.35 -7.52 -27.68
C ARG A 503 -9.21 -6.78 -26.97
N LEU A 504 -9.51 -5.70 -26.24
CA LEU A 504 -8.49 -4.85 -25.62
C LEU A 504 -7.81 -5.49 -24.40
N LEU A 505 -8.45 -6.47 -23.76
CA LEU A 505 -7.91 -7.14 -22.57
C LEU A 505 -7.60 -8.62 -22.83
N LEU A 506 -6.45 -9.06 -22.34
CA LEU A 506 -6.00 -10.45 -22.35
C LEU A 506 -6.03 -11.05 -20.96
N ALA A 507 -6.45 -12.32 -20.88
CA ALA A 507 -6.49 -13.13 -19.67
C ALA A 507 -7.21 -12.44 -18.49
N PRO A 508 -8.48 -12.01 -18.66
CA PRO A 508 -9.27 -11.51 -17.55
C PRO A 508 -9.32 -12.59 -16.46
N THR A 509 -8.86 -12.26 -15.26
CA THR A 509 -8.75 -13.18 -14.14
C THR A 509 -9.33 -12.54 -12.89
N LEU A 510 -10.26 -13.25 -12.25
CA LEU A 510 -10.88 -12.85 -10.99
C LEU A 510 -10.24 -13.62 -9.84
N GLN A 511 -9.78 -12.90 -8.82
CA GLN A 511 -9.07 -13.47 -7.67
C GLN A 511 -9.62 -12.89 -6.37
N THR A 512 -9.52 -13.66 -5.30
CA THR A 512 -9.71 -13.22 -3.92
C THR A 512 -8.64 -13.86 -3.06
N SER A 513 -8.27 -13.21 -1.96
CA SER A 513 -7.34 -13.73 -0.97
C SER A 513 -8.00 -13.65 0.39
N ARG A 514 -7.80 -14.68 1.21
CA ARG A 514 -8.36 -14.76 2.56
C ARG A 514 -7.23 -15.02 3.55
N VAL A 515 -7.18 -14.21 4.59
CA VAL A 515 -6.24 -14.40 5.70
C VAL A 515 -6.93 -15.15 6.82
N ARG A 516 -6.29 -16.21 7.33
CA ARG A 516 -6.72 -16.90 8.55
C ARG A 516 -5.65 -16.77 9.60
N THR A 517 -5.95 -16.05 10.67
CA THR A 517 -5.05 -15.86 11.79
C THR A 517 -4.97 -17.11 12.67
N TRP A 518 -3.78 -17.40 13.19
CA TRP A 518 -3.52 -18.56 14.03
C TRP A 518 -3.05 -18.15 15.42
N GLN A 519 -3.56 -18.83 16.44
CA GLN A 519 -2.91 -18.87 17.74
C GLN A 519 -1.80 -19.90 17.67
N VAL A 520 -0.56 -19.48 17.93
CA VAL A 520 0.61 -20.35 17.96
C VAL A 520 1.19 -20.34 19.36
N LEU A 521 0.83 -21.35 20.15
CA LEU A 521 1.29 -21.55 21.51
C LEU A 521 1.56 -23.05 21.74
N PRO A 522 2.57 -23.40 22.54
CA PRO A 522 2.83 -24.80 22.90
C PRO A 522 1.57 -25.48 23.45
N GLY A 523 1.21 -26.63 22.86
CA GLY A 523 0.03 -27.42 23.22
C GLY A 523 -1.34 -26.76 22.95
N ARG A 524 -1.38 -25.57 22.32
CA ARG A 524 -2.60 -24.77 22.09
C ARG A 524 -2.62 -24.08 20.73
N THR A 525 -2.03 -24.72 19.72
CA THR A 525 -1.98 -24.18 18.36
C THR A 525 -3.25 -24.51 17.60
N HIS A 526 -4.00 -23.48 17.19
CA HIS A 526 -5.23 -23.62 16.43
C HIS A 526 -5.54 -22.30 15.69
N PRO A 527 -6.29 -22.32 14.58
CA PRO A 527 -6.77 -21.09 13.96
C PRO A 527 -7.69 -20.32 14.92
N LEU A 528 -7.77 -19.00 14.80
CA LEU A 528 -8.79 -18.26 15.53
C LEU A 528 -10.18 -18.78 15.13
N MET A 529 -11.03 -18.99 16.14
CA MET A 529 -12.37 -19.60 15.95
C MET A 529 -13.35 -18.64 15.29
N THR A 530 -13.13 -17.35 15.47
CA THR A 530 -13.95 -16.27 14.94
C THR A 530 -13.04 -15.17 14.43
N ASP A 531 -13.35 -14.65 13.25
CA ASP A 531 -12.75 -13.43 12.73
C ASP A 531 -13.86 -12.45 12.37
N ARG A 532 -13.50 -11.18 12.18
CA ARG A 532 -14.45 -10.16 11.75
C ARG A 532 -14.93 -10.47 10.34
N GLY A 533 -16.24 -10.69 10.23
CA GLY A 533 -16.94 -10.82 8.95
C GLY A 533 -16.91 -9.54 8.11
N GLY A 534 -17.69 -9.52 7.04
CA GLY A 534 -17.70 -8.45 6.04
C GLY A 534 -17.17 -8.95 4.70
N SER A 535 -16.99 -8.04 3.76
CA SER A 535 -16.38 -8.36 2.47
C SER A 535 -14.96 -8.90 2.62
N GLU A 536 -14.61 -9.87 1.79
CA GLU A 536 -13.25 -10.37 1.60
C GLU A 536 -12.50 -9.61 0.50
N GLY A 537 -13.23 -8.84 -0.31
CA GLY A 537 -12.69 -8.18 -1.49
C GLY A 537 -12.41 -9.13 -2.65
N TYR A 538 -12.67 -8.64 -3.85
CA TYR A 538 -12.36 -9.32 -5.10
C TYR A 538 -11.52 -8.39 -5.97
N VAL A 539 -10.55 -8.97 -6.66
CA VAL A 539 -9.65 -8.27 -7.56
C VAL A 539 -9.75 -8.89 -8.94
N PHE A 540 -10.16 -8.08 -9.92
CA PHE A 540 -10.09 -8.42 -11.33
C PHE A 540 -8.76 -7.91 -11.88
N THR A 541 -8.12 -8.74 -12.70
CA THR A 541 -6.83 -8.44 -13.32
C THR A 541 -6.85 -8.80 -14.79
N ALA A 542 -6.23 -7.98 -15.62
CA ALA A 542 -6.04 -8.26 -17.03
C ALA A 542 -4.82 -7.50 -17.59
N ARG A 543 -4.38 -7.88 -18.78
CA ARG A 543 -3.33 -7.18 -19.53
C ARG A 543 -3.92 -6.47 -20.73
N ARG A 544 -3.58 -5.19 -20.89
CA ARG A 544 -3.94 -4.43 -22.08
C ARG A 544 -3.18 -4.97 -23.28
N VAL A 545 -3.89 -5.31 -24.36
CA VAL A 545 -3.30 -5.80 -25.62
C VAL A 545 -3.80 -4.99 -26.79
N ILE A 546 -2.95 -4.74 -27.78
CA ILE A 546 -3.32 -4.04 -29.00
C ILE A 546 -3.80 -5.09 -30.00
N PRO A 547 -5.09 -5.09 -30.40
CA PRO A 547 -5.58 -6.02 -31.42
C PRO A 547 -4.82 -5.79 -32.74
N VAL A 548 -4.51 -6.88 -33.45
CA VAL A 548 -3.93 -6.80 -34.79
C VAL A 548 -5.00 -6.28 -35.75
N GLU A 549 -4.67 -5.27 -36.53
CA GLU A 549 -5.52 -4.81 -37.63
C GLU A 549 -5.39 -5.77 -38.82
N GLY A 550 -6.51 -6.30 -39.29
CA GLY A 550 -6.57 -7.32 -40.36
C GLY A 550 -6.68 -8.75 -39.84
N GLY A 551 -7.32 -9.61 -40.63
CA GLY A 551 -7.55 -11.00 -40.27
C GLY A 551 -6.23 -11.75 -40.05
N VAL A 552 -6.06 -12.33 -38.86
CA VAL A 552 -4.95 -13.24 -38.57
C VAL A 552 -5.16 -14.52 -39.38
N ALA A 553 -4.68 -14.53 -40.62
CA ALA A 553 -4.58 -15.75 -41.39
C ALA A 553 -3.51 -16.61 -40.72
N ALA A 554 -3.93 -17.52 -39.84
CA ALA A 554 -3.09 -18.59 -39.31
C ALA A 554 -2.76 -19.59 -40.44
N ARG A 555 -2.05 -19.14 -41.48
CA ARG A 555 -1.30 -20.03 -42.36
C ARG A 555 -0.07 -20.43 -41.56
N GLY A 556 -0.21 -21.48 -40.76
CA GLY A 556 0.95 -22.23 -40.31
C GLY A 556 1.78 -22.59 -41.53
N ASN A 557 3.06 -22.19 -41.55
CA ASN A 557 4.03 -22.67 -42.53
C ASN A 557 4.28 -24.17 -42.24
N PHE A 558 3.31 -25.01 -42.54
CA PHE A 558 3.54 -26.44 -42.66
C PHE A 558 4.32 -26.63 -43.95
N SER A 559 5.65 -26.54 -43.87
CA SER A 559 6.52 -27.06 -44.92
C SER A 559 6.26 -28.57 -44.98
N GLY A 560 5.39 -28.99 -45.89
CA GLY A 560 5.10 -30.40 -46.13
C GLY A 560 6.39 -31.12 -46.48
N LYS A 561 6.95 -31.87 -45.53
CA LYS A 561 8.05 -32.79 -45.77
C LYS A 561 7.48 -33.90 -46.66
N LYS A 562 7.73 -33.80 -47.96
CA LYS A 562 7.37 -34.80 -48.97
C LYS A 562 8.01 -36.14 -48.55
N ARG A 563 7.20 -37.11 -48.09
CA ARG A 563 7.63 -38.49 -47.90
C ARG A 563 7.98 -39.06 -49.29
N ARG A 564 9.23 -39.50 -49.45
CA ARG A 564 9.61 -40.42 -50.54
C ARG A 564 9.03 -41.79 -50.22
N ALA A 565 8.35 -42.38 -51.19
CA ALA A 565 8.07 -43.81 -51.22
C ALA A 565 8.48 -44.29 -52.63
N ASP A 566 9.42 -45.24 -52.66
CA ASP A 566 9.87 -45.97 -53.83
C ASP A 566 8.78 -46.92 -54.35
N GLY A 567 8.76 -47.13 -55.67
CA GLY A 567 7.95 -48.16 -56.31
C GLY A 567 7.71 -47.89 -57.80
N ALA A 568 8.56 -48.47 -58.64
CA ALA A 568 8.58 -48.35 -60.10
C ALA A 568 7.38 -48.98 -60.82
N VAL A 569 6.93 -48.38 -61.94
CA VAL A 569 6.72 -49.04 -63.25
C VAL A 569 7.00 -48.03 -64.37
N VAL A 570 7.63 -48.52 -65.42
CA VAL A 570 8.18 -47.88 -66.62
C VAL A 570 7.09 -47.51 -67.62
N ASP A 571 7.16 -46.35 -68.27
CA ASP A 571 7.06 -46.30 -69.74
C ASP A 571 7.63 -44.99 -70.33
N ALA A 572 8.16 -45.11 -71.54
CA ALA A 572 9.09 -44.19 -72.21
C ALA A 572 8.43 -43.11 -73.10
N SER A 573 9.28 -42.23 -73.66
CA SER A 573 9.07 -41.04 -74.53
C SER A 573 8.74 -39.75 -73.77
N ASP A 574 9.33 -38.58 -74.02
CA ASP A 574 10.06 -38.06 -75.18
C ASP A 574 11.01 -36.91 -74.72
N ALA A 575 11.95 -36.57 -75.59
CA ALA A 575 13.10 -35.69 -75.40
C ALA A 575 12.79 -34.19 -75.26
N GLY A 576 13.70 -33.44 -74.62
CA GLY A 576 13.72 -31.98 -74.70
C GLY A 576 14.62 -31.27 -73.69
N ALA A 577 15.85 -30.94 -74.12
CA ALA A 577 16.84 -30.09 -73.44
C ALA A 577 16.28 -28.66 -73.15
N THR A 578 16.74 -27.81 -72.22
CA THR A 578 18.09 -27.30 -71.90
C THR A 578 18.09 -26.40 -70.64
N SER A 579 19.25 -26.35 -69.97
CA SER A 579 19.91 -25.22 -69.25
C SER A 579 19.33 -24.58 -67.96
N SER A 580 19.94 -25.03 -66.86
CA SER A 580 20.56 -24.37 -65.67
C SER A 580 20.68 -22.83 -65.52
N PRO A 581 20.98 -22.35 -64.28
CA PRO A 581 20.49 -21.08 -63.69
C PRO A 581 21.59 -20.02 -63.47
N SER A 582 21.20 -18.83 -62.99
CA SER A 582 22.15 -17.91 -62.33
C SER A 582 21.56 -17.23 -61.09
N ARG A 583 22.29 -17.42 -59.99
CA ARG A 583 22.12 -16.93 -58.64
C ARG A 583 23.35 -16.08 -58.33
N VAL A 584 23.20 -14.83 -57.91
CA VAL A 584 24.22 -14.00 -57.22
C VAL A 584 23.42 -12.93 -56.46
N GLY A 585 23.62 -12.60 -55.20
CA GLY A 585 24.56 -13.02 -54.16
C GLY A 585 24.15 -12.27 -52.90
#